data_AF-A0A941ILH2-F1
#
_entry.id   AF-A0A941ILH2-F1
#
_cell.length_a   1.000
_cell.length_b   1.000
_cell.length_c   1.000
_cell.angle_alpha   90.00
_cell.angle_beta   90.00
_cell.angle_gamma   90.00
#
_symmetry.space_group_name_H-M   'P 1'
#
loop_
_entity.id
_entity.type
_entity.pdbx_description
1 polymer ?
#
loop_
_entity_poly.entity_id
_entity_poly.type
_entity_poly.pdbx_seq_one_letter_code
_entity_poly.pdbx_strand_id
1 'polypeptide(L)'
;MLMNDRRPVTVPAACTGPKRRHAAWVAAAGLLALPLTVLATPSAFAATEPIKVVFQDNDNVLAGYSASGTSFTTTLGLMAGTNPSVAQLADGSYEAAFEANNDYLGFSHLGGGTLNTTLGMDSGTSPAIAALPGGGWVAAFQDNVNQLYLYDSSGHKINTGLGMAAGTSPALAVQPDGSYRVVFEANNDDLAGYNSSGSNYTTNSGMKAGTGPAIAALPDGTYEVAVEANTTDLTTVHLTSTWSINNTTLGMSAGTSPSVAAQTDGSFKVVFEANNDYLAGYNSSGTNYTTNAGMKAGTGPSIIPLPDGTYEVGVEANTANLTTVHLTSTWSINNTTLGMDAGTSPSLAVPYTTAATSVAGSIAALANANIGKGAGTCSQANSSLNSLGGSEFNTSCTGNGGSAEYWCADFALWVWANSGVNTTGLTAAAGSFVTAASQNGSTLESSSSYAPQVGDAVVYNYGIDGNGPGVASHVGLVTGVNADGSITTANGDFGGGSGGETAFAVTSTVQTATISASQKYVGNTPSSVGMTISYYVTPSGL
;
A
#
# COMPACT_ATOMS: atom_id res chain seq x y z
N MET A 1 -33.47 -21.02 67.80
CA MET A 1 -34.32 -20.46 66.71
C MET A 1 -33.90 -19.02 66.52
N LEU A 2 -33.60 -18.61 65.28
CA LEU A 2 -33.00 -17.31 64.91
C LEU A 2 -31.57 -17.07 65.45
N MET A 3 -30.84 -16.14 64.82
CA MET A 3 -29.37 -16.02 64.85
C MET A 3 -28.87 -14.56 64.88
N ASN A 4 -27.69 -14.39 65.51
CA ASN A 4 -26.64 -13.36 65.44
C ASN A 4 -26.89 -11.86 65.11
N ASP A 5 -26.30 -11.06 65.99
CA ASP A 5 -25.44 -9.87 65.77
C ASP A 5 -25.89 -8.69 64.89
N ARG A 6 -25.98 -7.53 65.55
CA ARG A 6 -25.49 -6.24 65.02
C ARG A 6 -24.73 -5.46 66.11
N ARG A 7 -23.66 -4.77 65.70
CA ARG A 7 -22.83 -3.88 66.55
C ARG A 7 -23.58 -2.58 66.91
N PRO A 8 -23.11 -1.82 67.92
CA PRO A 8 -22.45 -0.55 67.58
C PRO A 8 -21.28 -0.17 68.51
N VAL A 9 -20.51 0.86 68.14
CA VAL A 9 -19.81 1.86 69.00
C VAL A 9 -19.10 2.89 68.09
N THR A 10 -18.87 4.13 68.57
CA THR A 10 -18.43 5.27 67.74
C THR A 10 -17.53 6.25 68.52
N VAL A 11 -16.54 6.87 67.85
CA VAL A 11 -15.70 8.06 68.24
C VAL A 11 -14.92 8.02 69.59
N PRO A 12 -13.96 8.94 69.88
CA PRO A 12 -13.29 9.99 69.08
C PRO A 12 -11.74 9.77 69.00
N ALA A 13 -10.93 10.85 68.97
CA ALA A 13 -9.51 10.83 68.56
C ALA A 13 -8.50 11.46 69.57
N ALA A 14 -7.20 11.21 69.27
CA ALA A 14 -6.00 12.04 69.52
C ALA A 14 -5.11 11.87 70.79
N CYS A 15 -3.83 12.23 70.58
CA CYS A 15 -2.82 12.81 71.50
C CYS A 15 -1.69 11.96 72.18
N THR A 16 -0.48 12.18 71.64
CA THR A 16 0.81 12.51 72.34
C THR A 16 1.80 11.44 72.85
N GLY A 17 3.09 11.70 72.56
CA GLY A 17 4.31 11.10 73.13
C GLY A 17 5.54 11.99 72.81
N PRO A 18 6.37 12.49 73.77
CA PRO A 18 7.25 13.65 73.49
C PRO A 18 8.76 13.56 73.90
N LYS A 19 9.57 14.49 73.34
CA LYS A 19 10.92 14.95 73.78
C LYS A 19 12.07 13.94 73.55
N ARG A 20 13.34 14.31 73.31
CA ARG A 20 14.18 15.56 73.42
C ARG A 20 15.45 15.31 72.53
N ARG A 21 16.40 16.20 72.18
CA ARG A 21 16.75 17.64 72.38
C ARG A 21 17.85 18.02 71.34
N HIS A 22 18.17 19.32 71.18
CA HIS A 22 19.32 19.89 70.41
C HIS A 22 19.17 19.89 68.87
N ALA A 23 19.78 20.80 68.10
CA ALA A 23 20.15 22.21 68.33
C ALA A 23 20.29 22.90 66.95
N ALA A 24 20.01 24.20 66.83
CA ALA A 24 19.94 24.89 65.54
C ALA A 24 21.28 25.50 65.10
N TRP A 25 21.55 25.47 63.79
CA TRP A 25 22.29 26.52 63.05
C TRP A 25 21.71 26.64 61.63
N VAL A 26 21.84 27.84 61.06
CA VAL A 26 21.43 28.28 59.71
C VAL A 26 22.74 28.75 59.03
N ALA A 27 22.97 28.77 57.71
CA ALA A 27 22.08 28.80 56.56
C ALA A 27 22.78 28.31 55.27
N ALA A 28 22.00 27.97 54.24
CA ALA A 28 22.25 28.32 52.84
C ALA A 28 21.02 27.94 51.99
N ALA A 29 20.56 28.83 51.10
CA ALA A 29 19.44 28.54 50.21
C ALA A 29 19.94 27.97 48.86
N GLY A 30 19.59 26.73 48.56
CA GLY A 30 19.64 26.19 47.20
C GLY A 30 18.22 26.09 46.64
N LEU A 31 17.90 26.85 45.59
CA LEU A 31 16.70 26.60 44.81
C LEU A 31 16.91 25.34 43.97
N LEU A 32 16.41 24.19 44.44
CA LEU A 32 16.04 23.12 43.52
C LEU A 32 14.66 23.44 42.96
N ALA A 33 14.62 23.89 41.72
CA ALA A 33 13.40 23.81 40.93
C ALA A 33 13.09 22.31 40.72
N LEU A 34 11.94 21.86 41.23
CA LEU A 34 11.40 20.56 40.85
C LEU A 34 11.05 20.64 39.35
N PRO A 35 11.58 19.74 38.51
CA PRO A 35 11.16 19.70 37.11
C PRO A 35 9.68 19.34 37.06
N LEU A 36 8.87 20.23 36.50
CA LEU A 36 7.49 19.91 36.16
C LEU A 36 7.54 18.84 35.06
N THR A 37 7.25 17.59 35.42
CA THR A 37 7.20 16.48 34.46
C THR A 37 6.00 16.69 33.56
N VAL A 38 6.24 17.38 32.43
CA VAL A 38 5.34 17.36 31.29
C VAL A 38 5.12 15.90 30.92
N LEU A 39 3.89 15.44 31.05
CA LEU A 39 3.46 14.21 30.40
C LEU A 39 3.68 14.43 28.91
N ALA A 40 4.64 13.71 28.32
CA ALA A 40 4.82 13.72 26.89
C ALA A 40 3.49 13.30 26.27
N THR A 41 2.98 14.10 25.33
CA THR A 41 1.98 13.62 24.38
C THR A 41 2.51 12.34 23.74
N PRO A 42 1.69 11.30 23.52
CA PRO A 42 2.14 10.13 22.79
C PRO A 42 2.76 10.60 21.47
N SER A 43 3.97 10.13 21.18
CA SER A 43 4.73 10.60 20.02
C SER A 43 3.90 10.40 18.77
N ALA A 44 3.63 11.48 18.03
CA ALA A 44 3.08 11.36 16.70
C ALA A 44 4.01 10.46 15.89
N PHE A 45 3.48 9.35 15.37
CA PHE A 45 4.30 8.39 14.65
C PHE A 45 4.90 9.06 13.43
N ALA A 46 6.21 8.92 13.22
CA ALA A 46 6.86 9.53 12.07
C ALA A 46 6.34 8.82 10.81
N ALA A 47 5.64 9.55 9.93
CA ALA A 47 5.05 9.03 8.69
C ALA A 47 6.09 8.59 7.62
N THR A 48 7.33 8.36 8.05
CA THR A 48 8.49 7.92 7.26
C THR A 48 8.98 6.52 7.64
N GLU A 49 8.49 5.94 8.76
CA GLU A 49 8.86 4.58 9.17
C GLU A 49 7.97 3.56 8.45
N PRO A 50 8.52 2.63 7.64
CA PRO A 50 7.71 1.68 6.89
C PRO A 50 6.97 0.73 7.82
N ILE A 51 5.64 0.76 7.71
CA ILE A 51 4.72 -0.07 8.48
C ILE A 51 4.88 -1.52 8.01
N LYS A 52 5.12 -2.43 8.95
CA LYS A 52 5.25 -3.87 8.69
C LYS A 52 3.96 -4.62 9.04
N VAL A 53 3.26 -4.20 10.09
CA VAL A 53 2.03 -4.83 10.59
C VAL A 53 1.06 -3.78 11.14
N VAL A 54 -0.24 -3.96 10.92
CA VAL A 54 -1.30 -3.42 11.80
C VAL A 54 -2.08 -4.56 12.46
N PHE A 55 -2.63 -4.29 13.65
CA PHE A 55 -3.40 -5.25 14.44
C PHE A 55 -4.36 -4.51 15.38
N GLN A 56 -5.36 -5.22 15.90
CA GLN A 56 -6.12 -4.76 17.07
C GLN A 56 -5.30 -5.10 18.33
N ASP A 57 -4.92 -4.11 19.12
CA ASP A 57 -4.23 -4.37 20.39
C ASP A 57 -5.22 -4.75 21.51
N ASN A 58 -4.67 -5.20 22.63
CA ASN A 58 -5.46 -5.68 23.78
C ASN A 58 -6.29 -4.59 24.50
N ASP A 59 -6.19 -3.32 24.11
CA ASP A 59 -7.09 -2.23 24.54
C ASP A 59 -8.19 -1.94 23.49
N ASN A 60 -8.35 -2.83 22.49
CA ASN A 60 -9.35 -2.81 21.42
C ASN A 60 -9.20 -1.63 20.44
N VAL A 61 -7.97 -1.12 20.26
CA VAL A 61 -7.68 -0.01 19.32
C VAL A 61 -6.74 -0.44 18.20
N LEU A 62 -6.75 0.32 17.09
CA LEU A 62 -5.82 0.10 15.98
C LEU A 62 -4.39 0.40 16.44
N ALA A 63 -3.51 -0.59 16.31
CA ALA A 63 -2.09 -0.52 16.63
C ALA A 63 -1.25 -1.03 15.45
N GLY A 64 0.06 -0.86 15.53
CA GLY A 64 0.97 -1.34 14.50
C GLY A 64 2.44 -1.38 14.90
N TYR A 65 3.23 -1.98 14.01
CA TYR A 65 4.63 -2.32 14.19
C TYR A 65 5.39 -2.04 12.88
N SER A 66 6.51 -1.32 12.96
CA SER A 66 7.34 -0.96 11.80
C SER A 66 8.41 -2.01 11.49
N ALA A 67 8.97 -1.95 10.28
CA ALA A 67 10.11 -2.81 9.92
C ALA A 67 11.38 -2.51 10.75
N SER A 68 11.50 -1.29 11.30
CA SER A 68 12.55 -0.87 12.23
C SER A 68 12.37 -1.36 13.68
N GLY A 69 11.27 -2.06 13.97
CA GLY A 69 11.00 -2.62 15.31
C GLY A 69 10.33 -1.65 16.29
N THR A 70 9.89 -0.47 15.83
CA THR A 70 9.09 0.47 16.64
C THR A 70 7.62 0.12 16.57
N SER A 71 6.83 0.51 17.56
CA SER A 71 5.38 0.28 17.60
C SER A 71 4.60 1.55 17.91
N PHE A 72 3.31 1.53 17.59
CA PHE A 72 2.35 2.57 17.94
C PHE A 72 0.98 1.97 18.26
N THR A 73 0.23 2.71 19.06
CA THR A 73 -1.19 2.49 19.35
C THR A 73 -1.90 3.82 19.04
N THR A 74 -3.05 3.76 18.37
CA THR A 74 -3.85 4.94 18.02
C THR A 74 -4.91 5.24 19.10
N THR A 75 -5.91 6.07 18.78
CA THR A 75 -7.13 6.22 19.59
C THR A 75 -8.38 5.71 18.85
N LEU A 76 -8.18 4.97 17.75
CA LEU A 76 -9.25 4.47 16.90
C LEU A 76 -9.73 3.12 17.46
N GLY A 77 -10.88 3.13 18.12
CA GLY A 77 -11.50 1.93 18.66
C GLY A 77 -12.08 1.05 17.57
N LEU A 78 -11.61 -0.19 17.52
CA LEU A 78 -12.10 -1.25 16.66
C LEU A 78 -13.24 -2.02 17.36
N MET A 79 -14.06 -2.71 16.59
CA MET A 79 -14.98 -3.70 17.14
C MET A 79 -14.18 -4.90 17.68
N ALA A 80 -14.55 -5.45 18.83
CA ALA A 80 -13.78 -6.48 19.53
C ALA A 80 -13.72 -7.78 18.70
N GLY A 81 -12.54 -8.42 18.61
CA GLY A 81 -12.35 -9.61 17.78
C GLY A 81 -12.40 -9.35 16.26
N THR A 82 -12.10 -8.14 15.78
CA THR A 82 -12.09 -7.81 14.35
C THR A 82 -10.69 -7.46 13.84
N ASN A 83 -10.46 -7.73 12.55
CA ASN A 83 -9.12 -7.64 11.97
C ASN A 83 -9.02 -6.36 11.11
N PRO A 84 -8.09 -5.43 11.42
CA PRO A 84 -7.76 -4.37 10.49
C PRO A 84 -7.05 -4.95 9.27
N SER A 85 -7.29 -4.37 8.08
CA SER A 85 -6.58 -4.67 6.84
C SER A 85 -5.79 -3.44 6.41
N VAL A 86 -4.56 -3.59 5.89
CA VAL A 86 -3.72 -2.46 5.47
C VAL A 86 -3.17 -2.65 4.06
N ALA A 87 -3.17 -1.55 3.29
CA ALA A 87 -2.52 -1.46 1.98
C ALA A 87 -1.43 -0.37 2.02
N GLN A 88 -0.29 -0.64 1.38
CA GLN A 88 0.68 0.41 1.05
C GLN A 88 0.27 1.07 -0.27
N LEU A 89 0.23 2.39 -0.30
CA LEU A 89 -0.14 3.18 -1.47
C LEU A 89 1.09 3.48 -2.35
N ALA A 90 0.87 3.92 -3.59
CA ALA A 90 1.92 4.12 -4.59
C ALA A 90 2.93 5.24 -4.26
N ASP A 91 2.65 6.09 -3.27
CA ASP A 91 3.56 7.10 -2.72
C ASP A 91 4.39 6.59 -1.51
N GLY A 92 4.22 5.33 -1.13
CA GLY A 92 4.87 4.69 0.01
C GLY A 92 4.14 4.85 1.34
N SER A 93 3.06 5.65 1.40
CA SER A 93 2.20 5.77 2.58
C SER A 93 1.34 4.52 2.80
N TYR A 94 0.59 4.45 3.90
CA TYR A 94 -0.21 3.29 4.26
C TYR A 94 -1.64 3.69 4.67
N GLU A 95 -2.64 2.99 4.15
CA GLU A 95 -4.03 3.14 4.56
C GLU A 95 -4.51 1.84 5.20
N ALA A 96 -5.07 1.94 6.42
CA ALA A 96 -5.70 0.82 7.11
C ALA A 96 -7.23 0.97 7.10
N ALA A 97 -7.95 -0.09 6.73
CA ALA A 97 -9.40 -0.24 6.86
C ALA A 97 -9.73 -1.11 8.08
N PHE A 98 -10.81 -0.80 8.79
CA PHE A 98 -11.22 -1.54 9.99
C PHE A 98 -12.73 -1.41 10.26
N GLU A 99 -13.32 -2.37 11.00
CA GLU A 99 -14.62 -2.15 11.64
C GLU A 99 -14.41 -1.31 12.90
N ALA A 100 -15.00 -0.12 12.94
CA ALA A 100 -14.96 0.74 14.12
C ALA A 100 -15.92 0.23 15.21
N ASN A 101 -15.71 0.64 16.46
CA ASN A 101 -16.50 0.25 17.64
C ASN A 101 -17.97 0.77 17.69
N ASN A 102 -18.54 1.05 16.53
CA ASN A 102 -19.91 1.49 16.27
C ASN A 102 -20.49 0.83 14.99
N ASP A 103 -19.94 -0.32 14.59
CA ASP A 103 -20.33 -1.15 13.44
C ASP A 103 -20.28 -0.39 12.09
N TYR A 104 -19.41 0.64 11.98
CA TYR A 104 -19.13 1.35 10.73
C TYR A 104 -17.73 1.07 10.20
N LEU A 105 -17.62 0.99 8.87
CA LEU A 105 -16.34 0.96 8.17
C LEU A 105 -15.54 2.26 8.44
N GLY A 106 -14.36 2.12 9.05
CA GLY A 106 -13.41 3.19 9.30
C GLY A 106 -12.13 3.03 8.47
N PHE A 107 -11.47 4.15 8.18
CA PHE A 107 -10.18 4.20 7.52
C PHE A 107 -9.19 5.10 8.27
N SER A 108 -7.92 4.71 8.31
CA SER A 108 -6.84 5.51 8.86
C SER A 108 -5.64 5.53 7.94
N HIS A 109 -5.26 6.73 7.51
CA HIS A 109 -3.98 6.99 6.90
C HIS A 109 -2.93 6.98 8.01
N LEU A 110 -1.99 6.03 7.98
CA LEU A 110 -1.10 5.77 9.12
C LEU A 110 -0.04 6.88 9.24
N GLY A 111 -0.03 7.54 10.40
CA GLY A 111 0.73 8.79 10.61
C GLY A 111 0.04 10.06 10.08
N GLY A 112 -1.17 9.95 9.52
CA GLY A 112 -1.95 11.04 8.94
C GLY A 112 -3.34 11.21 9.57
N GLY A 113 -4.37 11.26 8.71
CA GLY A 113 -5.77 11.49 9.10
C GLY A 113 -6.62 10.22 9.18
N THR A 114 -7.85 10.37 9.66
CA THR A 114 -8.86 9.30 9.78
C THR A 114 -10.11 9.68 8.98
N LEU A 115 -10.66 8.74 8.22
CA LEU A 115 -11.94 8.85 7.54
C LEU A 115 -12.95 7.91 8.19
N ASN A 116 -13.86 8.48 8.97
CA ASN A 116 -15.02 7.78 9.51
C ASN A 116 -16.13 7.79 8.45
N THR A 117 -16.59 6.62 8.01
CA THR A 117 -17.75 6.55 7.10
C THR A 117 -19.07 6.46 7.87
N THR A 118 -20.17 6.26 7.15
CA THR A 118 -21.47 5.86 7.71
C THR A 118 -21.97 4.57 7.03
N LEU A 119 -21.04 3.75 6.54
CA LEU A 119 -21.34 2.48 5.88
C LEU A 119 -21.31 1.39 6.95
N GLY A 120 -22.49 0.83 7.26
CA GLY A 120 -22.64 -0.19 8.31
C GLY A 120 -22.08 -1.53 7.83
N MET A 121 -21.19 -2.11 8.63
CA MET A 121 -20.68 -3.47 8.44
C MET A 121 -21.60 -4.49 9.13
N ASP A 122 -21.51 -5.77 8.76
CA ASP A 122 -22.04 -6.83 9.63
C ASP A 122 -21.09 -7.02 10.82
N SER A 123 -21.66 -7.12 12.02
CA SER A 123 -20.92 -6.89 13.27
C SER A 123 -20.01 -8.06 13.61
N GLY A 124 -18.71 -7.79 13.75
CA GLY A 124 -17.67 -8.82 13.89
C GLY A 124 -17.00 -9.21 12.57
N THR A 125 -17.20 -8.45 11.49
CA THR A 125 -16.55 -8.71 10.19
C THR A 125 -15.31 -7.84 9.99
N SER A 126 -14.38 -8.31 9.15
CA SER A 126 -13.16 -7.59 8.82
C SER A 126 -13.23 -7.08 7.38
N PRO A 127 -12.86 -5.82 7.09
CA PRO A 127 -12.77 -5.34 5.71
C PRO A 127 -11.46 -5.80 5.06
N ALA A 128 -11.43 -5.84 3.74
CA ALA A 128 -10.19 -5.98 2.97
C ALA A 128 -9.92 -4.71 2.16
N ILE A 129 -8.69 -4.20 2.17
CA ILE A 129 -8.26 -3.03 1.39
C ILE A 129 -7.07 -3.38 0.47
N ALA A 130 -7.05 -2.81 -0.73
CA ALA A 130 -5.93 -2.91 -1.65
C ALA A 130 -5.69 -1.57 -2.39
N ALA A 131 -4.41 -1.26 -2.64
CA ALA A 131 -4.02 -0.06 -3.37
C ALA A 131 -4.23 -0.22 -4.88
N LEU A 132 -4.52 0.89 -5.56
CA LEU A 132 -4.69 0.94 -7.02
C LEU A 132 -3.40 1.46 -7.68
N PRO A 133 -2.93 0.86 -8.80
CA PRO A 133 -1.71 1.31 -9.50
C PRO A 133 -1.73 2.77 -9.98
N GLY A 134 -2.91 3.35 -10.20
CA GLY A 134 -3.09 4.77 -10.54
C GLY A 134 -3.03 5.72 -9.34
N GLY A 135 -2.75 5.22 -8.13
CA GLY A 135 -2.92 5.92 -6.86
C GLY A 135 -4.30 5.69 -6.25
N GLY A 136 -4.40 5.91 -4.93
CA GLY A 136 -5.62 5.60 -4.17
C GLY A 136 -5.78 4.11 -3.85
N TRP A 137 -6.97 3.74 -3.41
CA TRP A 137 -7.28 2.40 -2.91
C TRP A 137 -8.75 2.04 -3.12
N VAL A 138 -9.04 0.75 -3.07
CA VAL A 138 -10.38 0.16 -3.04
C VAL A 138 -10.48 -0.80 -1.86
N ALA A 139 -11.63 -0.83 -1.20
CA ALA A 139 -11.94 -1.69 -0.08
C ALA A 139 -13.25 -2.46 -0.30
N ALA A 140 -13.32 -3.66 0.28
CA ALA A 140 -14.46 -4.57 0.26
C ALA A 140 -14.84 -4.98 1.69
N PHE A 141 -16.14 -5.07 1.97
CA PHE A 141 -16.67 -5.43 3.29
C PHE A 141 -18.04 -6.12 3.17
N GLN A 142 -18.45 -6.85 4.21
CA GLN A 142 -19.83 -7.30 4.37
C GLN A 142 -20.65 -6.16 4.97
N ASP A 143 -21.73 -5.72 4.30
CA ASP A 143 -22.64 -4.72 4.86
C ASP A 143 -23.61 -5.32 5.88
N ASN A 144 -24.25 -4.45 6.68
CA ASN A 144 -25.21 -4.85 7.72
C ASN A 144 -26.54 -5.46 7.22
N VAL A 145 -26.64 -5.80 5.93
CA VAL A 145 -27.70 -6.65 5.36
C VAL A 145 -27.13 -7.91 4.68
N ASN A 146 -25.90 -8.30 5.06
CA ASN A 146 -25.16 -9.48 4.61
C ASN A 146 -24.80 -9.47 3.12
N GLN A 147 -24.49 -8.32 2.55
CA GLN A 147 -24.12 -8.20 1.13
C GLN A 147 -22.69 -7.70 0.95
N LEU A 148 -22.02 -8.17 -0.10
CA LEU A 148 -20.72 -7.64 -0.49
C LEU A 148 -20.88 -6.19 -0.96
N TYR A 149 -20.17 -5.29 -0.30
CA TYR A 149 -20.13 -3.86 -0.58
C TYR A 149 -18.69 -3.42 -0.85
N LEU A 150 -18.49 -2.49 -1.80
CA LEU A 150 -17.21 -1.86 -2.09
C LEU A 150 -17.26 -0.34 -1.87
N TYR A 151 -16.15 0.20 -1.37
CA TYR A 151 -15.91 1.63 -1.19
C TYR A 151 -14.49 1.97 -1.66
N ASP A 152 -14.26 3.14 -2.24
CA ASP A 152 -12.95 3.55 -2.73
C ASP A 152 -12.51 4.94 -2.24
N SER A 153 -11.23 5.26 -2.49
CA SER A 153 -10.62 6.54 -2.12
C SER A 153 -11.20 7.76 -2.85
N SER A 154 -12.04 7.58 -3.88
CA SER A 154 -12.80 8.66 -4.51
C SER A 154 -14.16 8.93 -3.84
N GLY A 155 -14.55 8.08 -2.88
CA GLY A 155 -15.84 8.10 -2.21
C GLY A 155 -16.94 7.34 -2.96
N HIS A 156 -16.59 6.57 -4.00
CA HIS A 156 -17.54 5.75 -4.75
C HIS A 156 -18.06 4.58 -3.89
N LYS A 157 -19.29 4.14 -4.17
CA LYS A 157 -20.03 3.19 -3.33
C LYS A 157 -20.78 2.17 -4.19
N ILE A 158 -20.44 0.90 -4.05
CA ILE A 158 -21.06 -0.21 -4.80
C ILE A 158 -21.58 -1.26 -3.81
N ASN A 159 -22.88 -1.26 -3.55
CA ASN A 159 -23.53 -2.50 -3.12
C ASN A 159 -23.63 -3.41 -4.36
N THR A 160 -23.10 -4.63 -4.27
CA THR A 160 -23.07 -5.57 -5.41
C THR A 160 -24.36 -6.39 -5.57
N GLY A 161 -25.24 -6.38 -4.56
CA GLY A 161 -26.39 -7.27 -4.45
C GLY A 161 -26.04 -8.75 -4.20
N LEU A 162 -24.74 -9.09 -4.02
CA LEU A 162 -24.28 -10.45 -3.78
C LEU A 162 -24.32 -10.77 -2.28
N GLY A 163 -25.05 -11.82 -1.91
CA GLY A 163 -25.19 -12.25 -0.51
C GLY A 163 -23.97 -13.03 -0.03
N MET A 164 -23.36 -12.55 1.05
CA MET A 164 -22.33 -13.24 1.82
C MET A 164 -22.96 -14.09 2.93
N ALA A 165 -22.26 -15.11 3.43
CA ALA A 165 -22.62 -15.77 4.68
C ALA A 165 -22.40 -14.81 5.86
N ALA A 166 -23.29 -14.80 6.85
CA ALA A 166 -23.26 -13.82 7.95
C ALA A 166 -22.02 -13.98 8.84
N GLY A 167 -21.42 -12.87 9.27
CA GLY A 167 -20.18 -12.87 10.05
C GLY A 167 -18.94 -13.35 9.27
N THR A 168 -18.87 -13.10 7.96
CA THR A 168 -17.71 -13.50 7.12
C THR A 168 -16.99 -12.29 6.53
N SER A 169 -15.68 -12.43 6.34
CA SER A 169 -14.83 -11.35 5.81
C SER A 169 -14.49 -11.62 4.35
N PRO A 170 -14.58 -10.64 3.43
CA PRO A 170 -14.12 -10.81 2.06
C PRO A 170 -12.59 -10.66 1.98
N ALA A 171 -12.00 -11.09 0.87
CA ALA A 171 -10.61 -10.77 0.52
C ALA A 171 -10.51 -10.19 -0.90
N LEU A 172 -9.51 -9.35 -1.13
CA LEU A 172 -9.39 -8.50 -2.31
C LEU A 172 -7.95 -8.45 -2.81
N ALA A 173 -7.74 -8.63 -4.11
CA ALA A 173 -6.46 -8.44 -4.77
C ALA A 173 -6.61 -7.60 -6.05
N VAL A 174 -5.58 -6.80 -6.35
CA VAL A 174 -5.50 -5.87 -7.48
C VAL A 174 -4.32 -6.28 -8.37
N GLN A 175 -4.51 -6.25 -9.68
CA GLN A 175 -3.49 -6.50 -10.71
C GLN A 175 -2.78 -5.20 -11.13
N PRO A 176 -1.58 -5.26 -11.74
CA PRO A 176 -0.85 -4.08 -12.21
C PRO A 176 -1.58 -3.20 -13.24
N ASP A 177 -2.62 -3.72 -13.90
CA ASP A 177 -3.48 -2.96 -14.82
C ASP A 177 -4.63 -2.20 -14.12
N GLY A 178 -4.76 -2.35 -12.79
CA GLY A 178 -5.84 -1.78 -11.98
C GLY A 178 -7.14 -2.60 -11.99
N SER A 179 -7.21 -3.71 -12.72
CA SER A 179 -8.28 -4.68 -12.54
C SER A 179 -8.14 -5.36 -11.17
N TYR A 180 -9.27 -5.71 -10.56
CA TYR A 180 -9.28 -6.37 -9.25
C TYR A 180 -10.34 -7.45 -9.14
N ARG A 181 -10.15 -8.34 -8.17
CA ARG A 181 -11.12 -9.36 -7.74
C ARG A 181 -11.31 -9.32 -6.23
N VAL A 182 -12.58 -9.36 -5.83
CA VAL A 182 -13.01 -9.73 -4.48
C VAL A 182 -13.43 -11.20 -4.48
N VAL A 183 -13.12 -11.93 -3.43
CA VAL A 183 -13.66 -13.26 -3.11
C VAL A 183 -14.25 -13.29 -1.71
N PHE A 184 -15.26 -14.13 -1.49
CA PHE A 184 -16.04 -14.19 -0.25
C PHE A 184 -16.72 -15.56 -0.08
N GLU A 185 -17.09 -15.90 1.15
CA GLU A 185 -18.04 -16.99 1.42
C GLU A 185 -19.45 -16.53 1.08
N ALA A 186 -20.08 -17.12 0.06
CA ALA A 186 -21.45 -16.78 -0.33
C ALA A 186 -22.46 -17.35 0.68
N ASN A 187 -23.69 -16.82 0.65
CA ASN A 187 -24.81 -17.26 1.51
C ASN A 187 -25.31 -18.71 1.30
N ASN A 188 -24.55 -19.52 0.56
CA ASN A 188 -24.76 -20.95 0.33
C ASN A 188 -23.52 -21.78 0.68
N ASP A 189 -22.59 -21.22 1.46
CA ASP A 189 -21.35 -21.81 1.97
C ASP A 189 -20.36 -22.27 0.88
N ASP A 190 -20.43 -21.66 -0.31
CA ASP A 190 -19.45 -21.82 -1.41
C ASP A 190 -18.58 -20.56 -1.56
N LEU A 191 -17.31 -20.74 -1.93
CA LEU A 191 -16.44 -19.67 -2.39
C LEU A 191 -17.01 -19.01 -3.65
N ALA A 192 -17.26 -17.70 -3.59
CA ALA A 192 -17.71 -16.87 -4.70
C ALA A 192 -16.79 -15.66 -4.90
N GLY A 193 -17.03 -14.89 -5.96
CA GLY A 193 -16.26 -13.67 -6.23
C GLY A 193 -16.90 -12.69 -7.20
N TYR A 194 -16.35 -11.48 -7.17
CA TYR A 194 -16.76 -10.30 -7.94
C TYR A 194 -15.53 -9.69 -8.62
N ASN A 195 -15.65 -9.38 -9.91
CA ASN A 195 -14.61 -8.73 -10.70
C ASN A 195 -14.90 -7.23 -10.78
N SER A 196 -13.84 -6.42 -10.83
CA SER A 196 -13.87 -4.97 -11.14
C SER A 196 -14.72 -4.54 -12.35
N SER A 197 -14.96 -5.45 -13.31
CA SER A 197 -15.86 -5.26 -14.45
C SER A 197 -17.36 -5.39 -14.15
N GLY A 198 -17.74 -5.67 -12.90
CA GLY A 198 -19.12 -5.90 -12.47
C GLY A 198 -19.62 -7.34 -12.63
N SER A 199 -18.85 -8.25 -13.21
CA SER A 199 -19.21 -9.66 -13.34
C SER A 199 -18.89 -10.46 -12.08
N ASN A 200 -19.74 -11.44 -11.76
CA ASN A 200 -19.61 -12.31 -10.59
C ASN A 200 -19.62 -13.80 -10.97
N TYR A 201 -19.21 -14.65 -10.04
CA TYR A 201 -19.17 -16.10 -10.18
C TYR A 201 -19.26 -16.77 -8.80
N THR A 202 -19.81 -17.98 -8.76
CA THR A 202 -19.74 -18.89 -7.61
C THR A 202 -18.99 -20.13 -8.06
N THR A 203 -18.02 -20.58 -7.26
CA THR A 203 -17.26 -21.80 -7.55
C THR A 203 -18.05 -23.04 -7.07
N ASN A 204 -17.40 -24.19 -7.02
CA ASN A 204 -17.91 -25.40 -6.37
C ASN A 204 -16.98 -25.86 -5.23
N SER A 205 -16.29 -24.88 -4.60
CA SER A 205 -15.42 -25.07 -3.45
C SER A 205 -16.16 -24.63 -2.19
N GLY A 206 -16.82 -25.57 -1.53
CA GLY A 206 -17.54 -25.34 -0.29
C GLY A 206 -16.59 -24.89 0.83
N MET A 207 -16.80 -23.67 1.33
CA MET A 207 -16.02 -23.06 2.40
C MET A 207 -16.54 -23.49 3.78
N LYS A 208 -15.67 -23.42 4.78
CA LYS A 208 -16.06 -23.59 6.16
C LYS A 208 -16.83 -22.36 6.64
N ALA A 209 -18.12 -22.55 6.94
CA ALA A 209 -18.99 -21.50 7.46
C ALA A 209 -18.33 -20.70 8.61
N GLY A 210 -18.20 -19.38 8.39
CA GLY A 210 -17.56 -18.46 9.34
C GLY A 210 -16.05 -18.29 9.13
N THR A 211 -15.53 -18.56 7.93
CA THR A 211 -14.11 -18.32 7.58
C THR A 211 -13.95 -17.31 6.44
N GLY A 212 -12.87 -16.54 6.48
CA GLY A 212 -12.46 -15.68 5.38
C GLY A 212 -11.67 -16.46 4.34
N PRO A 213 -11.87 -16.21 3.03
CA PRO A 213 -10.92 -16.62 2.00
C PRO A 213 -9.69 -15.68 2.04
N ALA A 214 -8.63 -16.05 1.33
CA ALA A 214 -7.55 -15.12 0.98
C ALA A 214 -7.21 -15.23 -0.51
N ILE A 215 -6.78 -14.12 -1.13
CA ILE A 215 -6.50 -14.05 -2.57
C ILE A 215 -5.20 -13.29 -2.85
N ALA A 216 -4.41 -13.78 -3.80
CA ALA A 216 -3.25 -13.10 -4.35
C ALA A 216 -3.39 -12.94 -5.88
N ALA A 217 -3.01 -11.78 -6.41
CA ALA A 217 -2.87 -11.56 -7.84
C ALA A 217 -1.55 -12.17 -8.34
N LEU A 218 -1.58 -12.89 -9.47
CA LEU A 218 -0.41 -13.50 -10.10
C LEU A 218 0.07 -12.67 -11.32
N PRO A 219 1.38 -12.60 -11.60
CA PRO A 219 1.94 -11.74 -12.67
C PRO A 219 1.48 -12.06 -14.10
N ASP A 220 0.82 -13.19 -14.33
CA ASP A 220 0.27 -13.63 -15.62
C ASP A 220 -1.19 -13.15 -15.85
N GLY A 221 -1.75 -12.36 -14.92
CA GLY A 221 -3.14 -11.89 -14.95
C GLY A 221 -4.13 -12.84 -14.27
N THR A 222 -3.68 -14.00 -13.75
CA THR A 222 -4.49 -14.93 -12.97
C THR A 222 -4.45 -14.59 -11.47
N TYR A 223 -5.12 -15.37 -10.64
CA TYR A 223 -5.15 -15.17 -9.19
C TYR A 223 -5.16 -16.54 -8.49
N GLU A 224 -4.51 -16.66 -7.33
CA GLU A 224 -4.62 -17.85 -6.46
C GLU A 224 -5.44 -17.49 -5.22
N VAL A 225 -6.36 -18.37 -4.85
CA VAL A 225 -7.19 -18.25 -3.63
C VAL A 225 -6.89 -19.39 -2.66
N ALA A 226 -6.97 -19.13 -1.36
CA ALA A 226 -6.92 -20.12 -0.29
C ALA A 226 -8.17 -20.05 0.59
N VAL A 227 -8.68 -21.21 1.03
CA VAL A 227 -9.84 -21.33 1.95
C VAL A 227 -9.64 -22.49 2.94
N GLU A 228 -10.23 -22.40 4.14
CA GLU A 228 -10.62 -23.61 4.88
C GLU A 228 -11.83 -24.20 4.16
N ALA A 229 -11.71 -25.42 3.63
CA ALA A 229 -12.84 -26.10 3.02
C ALA A 229 -13.79 -26.69 4.06
N ASN A 230 -15.00 -27.05 3.65
CA ASN A 230 -15.97 -27.78 4.49
C ASN A 230 -15.46 -29.15 5.03
N THR A 231 -14.30 -29.65 4.58
CA THR A 231 -13.61 -30.82 5.16
C THR A 231 -12.66 -30.47 6.30
N THR A 232 -12.49 -29.19 6.64
CA THR A 232 -11.44 -28.62 7.51
C THR A 232 -10.00 -28.75 6.97
N ASP A 233 -9.84 -29.10 5.69
CA ASP A 233 -8.55 -29.05 4.99
C ASP A 233 -8.35 -27.70 4.29
N LEU A 234 -7.09 -27.27 4.17
CA LEU A 234 -6.73 -26.22 3.22
C LEU A 234 -7.06 -26.66 1.80
N THR A 235 -7.76 -25.80 1.07
CA THR A 235 -7.96 -25.93 -0.38
C THR A 235 -7.45 -24.67 -1.07
N THR A 236 -6.75 -24.82 -2.19
CA THR A 236 -6.39 -23.69 -3.06
C THR A 236 -7.22 -23.71 -4.34
N VAL A 237 -7.55 -22.54 -4.86
CA VAL A 237 -8.38 -22.38 -6.05
C VAL A 237 -7.72 -21.37 -6.99
N HIS A 238 -7.25 -21.88 -8.12
CA HIS A 238 -6.59 -21.09 -9.15
C HIS A 238 -7.64 -20.48 -10.10
N LEU A 239 -7.64 -19.15 -10.26
CA LEU A 239 -8.68 -18.39 -10.96
C LEU A 239 -8.16 -17.73 -12.25
N THR A 240 -8.57 -18.29 -13.39
CA THR A 240 -8.29 -17.80 -14.75
C THR A 240 -9.53 -17.09 -15.33
N SER A 241 -9.99 -17.46 -16.53
CA SER A 241 -11.37 -17.24 -16.99
C SER A 241 -12.36 -18.28 -16.45
N THR A 242 -11.85 -19.39 -15.93
CA THR A 242 -12.56 -20.41 -15.13
C THR A 242 -11.75 -20.69 -13.85
N TRP A 243 -12.13 -21.67 -13.04
CA TRP A 243 -11.36 -22.07 -11.85
C TRP A 243 -10.91 -23.53 -11.91
N SER A 244 -9.82 -23.85 -11.21
CA SER A 244 -9.42 -25.22 -10.88
C SER A 244 -9.13 -25.33 -9.38
N ILE A 245 -9.72 -26.34 -8.74
CA ILE A 245 -9.68 -26.55 -7.29
C ILE A 245 -8.65 -27.63 -6.95
N ASN A 246 -7.85 -27.37 -5.91
CA ASN A 246 -6.77 -28.21 -5.42
C ASN A 246 -6.94 -28.47 -3.92
N ASN A 247 -7.55 -29.61 -3.57
CA ASN A 247 -7.77 -30.02 -2.18
C ASN A 247 -6.45 -30.58 -1.62
N THR A 248 -5.78 -29.86 -0.71
CA THR A 248 -4.41 -30.21 -0.32
C THR A 248 -4.31 -31.37 0.68
N THR A 249 -5.41 -31.73 1.35
CA THR A 249 -5.47 -32.67 2.50
C THR A 249 -4.61 -32.26 3.71
N LEU A 250 -4.28 -30.97 3.81
CA LEU A 250 -3.59 -30.38 4.96
C LEU A 250 -4.63 -29.81 5.92
N GLY A 251 -4.90 -30.53 7.01
CA GLY A 251 -5.88 -30.12 8.02
C GLY A 251 -5.52 -28.80 8.72
N MET A 252 -6.41 -27.82 8.63
CA MET A 252 -6.37 -26.55 9.36
C MET A 252 -6.96 -26.70 10.77
N SER A 253 -6.66 -25.78 11.69
CA SER A 253 -7.46 -25.63 12.91
C SER A 253 -8.83 -25.06 12.54
N ALA A 254 -9.88 -25.58 13.17
CA ALA A 254 -11.25 -25.46 12.68
C ALA A 254 -11.86 -24.07 12.98
N GLY A 255 -12.20 -23.34 11.92
CA GLY A 255 -12.71 -21.96 12.01
C GLY A 255 -11.59 -20.93 11.85
N THR A 256 -10.59 -21.22 11.00
CA THR A 256 -9.45 -20.33 10.78
C THR A 256 -9.39 -19.88 9.33
N SER A 257 -8.93 -18.65 9.10
CA SER A 257 -8.78 -18.10 7.75
C SER A 257 -7.32 -18.29 7.30
N PRO A 258 -7.03 -18.83 6.11
CA PRO A 258 -5.66 -18.90 5.60
C PRO A 258 -5.23 -17.54 5.04
N SER A 259 -3.95 -17.42 4.64
CA SER A 259 -3.46 -16.26 3.91
C SER A 259 -2.53 -16.67 2.77
N VAL A 260 -2.54 -15.94 1.65
CA VAL A 260 -1.77 -16.27 0.44
C VAL A 260 -1.06 -15.04 -0.12
N ALA A 261 0.18 -15.24 -0.55
CA ALA A 261 1.02 -14.23 -1.20
C ALA A 261 1.67 -14.81 -2.45
N ALA A 262 1.82 -13.99 -3.48
CA ALA A 262 2.48 -14.32 -4.74
C ALA A 262 3.73 -13.45 -4.95
N GLN A 263 4.75 -14.04 -5.57
CA GLN A 263 5.99 -13.37 -5.98
C GLN A 263 5.97 -12.98 -7.45
N THR A 264 6.89 -12.09 -7.85
CA THR A 264 6.99 -11.59 -9.23
C THR A 264 7.41 -12.64 -10.26
N ASP A 265 7.83 -13.83 -9.83
CA ASP A 265 8.11 -14.99 -10.68
C ASP A 265 6.88 -15.93 -10.88
N GLY A 266 5.74 -15.60 -10.27
CA GLY A 266 4.53 -16.43 -10.28
C GLY A 266 4.55 -17.59 -9.27
N SER A 267 5.60 -17.72 -8.44
CA SER A 267 5.53 -18.60 -7.28
C SER A 267 4.60 -18.01 -6.22
N PHE A 268 3.96 -18.86 -5.42
CA PHE A 268 3.13 -18.42 -4.30
C PHE A 268 3.33 -19.28 -3.06
N LYS A 269 3.00 -18.72 -1.90
CA LYS A 269 2.87 -19.42 -0.63
C LYS A 269 1.51 -19.14 -0.01
N VAL A 270 0.86 -20.21 0.43
CA VAL A 270 -0.26 -20.17 1.38
C VAL A 270 0.28 -20.48 2.77
N VAL A 271 -0.23 -19.82 3.79
CA VAL A 271 0.00 -20.14 5.21
C VAL A 271 -1.32 -20.21 5.99
N PHE A 272 -1.34 -21.00 7.05
CA PHE A 272 -2.54 -21.31 7.82
C PHE A 272 -2.18 -21.78 9.25
N GLU A 273 -3.13 -21.69 10.19
CA GLU A 273 -3.05 -22.44 11.45
C GLU A 273 -3.37 -23.91 11.14
N ALA A 274 -2.39 -24.80 11.31
CA ALA A 274 -2.62 -26.24 11.16
C ALA A 274 -3.34 -26.81 12.40
N ASN A 275 -3.97 -27.98 12.25
CA ASN A 275 -4.76 -28.68 13.28
C ASN A 275 -4.00 -29.13 14.57
N ASN A 276 -2.80 -28.59 14.79
CA ASN A 276 -1.96 -28.74 15.96
C ASN A 276 -1.58 -27.38 16.59
N ASP A 277 -2.24 -26.30 16.15
CA ASP A 277 -2.07 -24.90 16.56
C ASP A 277 -0.66 -24.33 16.29
N TYR A 278 -0.04 -24.77 15.18
CA TYR A 278 1.20 -24.19 14.64
C TYR A 278 0.97 -23.57 13.26
N LEU A 279 1.71 -22.49 12.99
CA LEU A 279 1.80 -21.89 11.66
C LEU A 279 2.42 -22.91 10.68
N ALA A 280 1.64 -23.29 9.68
CA ALA A 280 2.05 -24.15 8.57
C ALA A 280 1.89 -23.43 7.23
N GLY A 281 2.37 -24.05 6.16
CA GLY A 281 2.22 -23.52 4.82
C GLY A 281 2.36 -24.52 3.68
N TYR A 282 1.91 -24.08 2.52
CA TYR A 282 1.86 -24.80 1.26
C TYR A 282 2.45 -23.91 0.15
N ASN A 283 3.29 -24.47 -0.71
CA ASN A 283 3.96 -23.77 -1.80
C ASN A 283 3.31 -24.12 -3.15
N SER A 284 3.38 -23.22 -4.13
CA SER A 284 2.91 -23.48 -5.51
C SER A 284 3.54 -24.71 -6.19
N SER A 285 4.66 -25.22 -5.66
CA SER A 285 5.30 -26.47 -6.08
C SER A 285 4.65 -27.75 -5.52
N GLY A 286 3.55 -27.65 -4.77
CA GLY A 286 2.87 -28.77 -4.12
C GLY A 286 3.50 -29.24 -2.81
N THR A 287 4.61 -28.62 -2.39
CA THR A 287 5.32 -28.96 -1.14
C THR A 287 4.72 -28.20 0.06
N ASN A 288 4.73 -28.83 1.24
CA ASN A 288 4.22 -28.26 2.49
C ASN A 288 5.26 -28.30 3.62
N TYR A 289 5.02 -27.53 4.67
CA TYR A 289 5.88 -27.40 5.84
C TYR A 289 5.07 -26.94 7.07
N THR A 290 5.58 -27.23 8.27
CA THR A 290 5.05 -26.72 9.55
C THR A 290 6.20 -26.08 10.31
N THR A 291 6.00 -24.86 10.81
CA THR A 291 6.99 -24.13 11.59
C THR A 291 6.94 -24.51 13.08
N ASN A 292 7.78 -23.90 13.90
CA ASN A 292 7.68 -23.97 15.37
C ASN A 292 7.09 -22.69 15.99
N ALA A 293 6.41 -21.84 15.19
CA ALA A 293 5.60 -20.74 15.71
C ALA A 293 4.21 -21.26 16.09
N GLY A 294 3.93 -21.35 17.39
CA GLY A 294 2.61 -21.72 17.90
C GLY A 294 1.66 -20.53 17.79
N MET A 295 0.55 -20.73 17.08
CA MET A 295 -0.50 -19.72 16.89
C MET A 295 -1.50 -19.77 18.04
N LYS A 296 -2.39 -18.78 18.09
CA LYS A 296 -3.51 -18.77 19.01
C LYS A 296 -4.75 -19.34 18.30
N ALA A 297 -5.25 -20.46 18.82
CA ALA A 297 -6.35 -21.20 18.24
C ALA A 297 -7.54 -20.31 17.82
N GLY A 298 -7.91 -20.39 16.54
CA GLY A 298 -8.98 -19.59 15.94
C GLY A 298 -8.51 -18.28 15.29
N THR A 299 -7.21 -18.12 15.05
CA THR A 299 -6.65 -16.94 14.35
C THR A 299 -6.12 -17.28 12.96
N GLY A 300 -6.22 -16.31 12.06
CA GLY A 300 -5.57 -16.38 10.75
C GLY A 300 -4.15 -15.78 10.80
N PRO A 301 -3.20 -16.31 10.01
CA PRO A 301 -1.98 -15.59 9.71
C PRO A 301 -2.25 -14.48 8.67
N SER A 302 -1.29 -13.57 8.47
CA SER A 302 -1.21 -12.73 7.28
C SER A 302 0.18 -12.83 6.68
N ILE A 303 0.29 -13.05 5.36
CA ILE A 303 1.55 -13.21 4.63
C ILE A 303 1.73 -12.15 3.54
N ILE A 304 2.97 -11.74 3.32
CA ILE A 304 3.40 -10.87 2.23
C ILE A 304 4.62 -11.46 1.50
N PRO A 305 4.78 -11.18 0.19
CA PRO A 305 6.03 -11.40 -0.52
C PRO A 305 7.05 -10.32 -0.15
N LEU A 306 8.35 -10.64 -0.19
CA LEU A 306 9.44 -9.68 -0.03
C LEU A 306 10.30 -9.58 -1.30
N PRO A 307 10.91 -8.42 -1.64
CA PRO A 307 11.62 -8.22 -2.91
C PRO A 307 12.86 -9.10 -3.15
N ASP A 308 13.33 -9.81 -2.14
CA ASP A 308 14.46 -10.76 -2.21
C ASP A 308 14.04 -12.21 -2.51
N GLY A 309 12.74 -12.44 -2.79
CA GLY A 309 12.16 -13.76 -3.02
C GLY A 309 11.73 -14.49 -1.75
N THR A 310 11.95 -13.89 -0.57
CA THR A 310 11.47 -14.42 0.72
C THR A 310 10.03 -13.95 1.00
N TYR A 311 9.50 -14.31 2.16
CA TYR A 311 8.14 -13.92 2.58
C TYR A 311 8.16 -13.60 4.08
N GLU A 312 7.28 -12.70 4.53
CA GLU A 312 7.06 -12.46 5.96
C GLU A 312 5.62 -12.81 6.32
N VAL A 313 5.43 -13.40 7.51
CA VAL A 313 4.13 -13.71 8.10
C VAL A 313 3.97 -12.99 9.44
N GLY A 314 2.77 -12.53 9.76
CA GLY A 314 2.36 -12.19 11.12
C GLY A 314 1.30 -13.16 11.66
N VAL A 315 1.32 -13.41 12.96
CA VAL A 315 0.32 -14.21 13.70
C VAL A 315 0.03 -13.60 15.07
N GLU A 316 -1.16 -13.81 15.62
CA GLU A 316 -1.31 -13.86 17.09
C GLU A 316 -0.67 -15.17 17.56
N ALA A 317 0.41 -15.08 18.35
CA ALA A 317 1.04 -16.25 18.93
C ALA A 317 0.24 -16.78 20.13
N ASN A 318 0.50 -18.03 20.53
CA ASN A 318 -0.11 -18.63 21.73
C ASN A 318 0.16 -17.88 23.05
N THR A 319 1.05 -16.88 23.05
CA THR A 319 1.27 -15.93 24.16
C THR A 319 0.32 -14.73 24.15
N ALA A 320 -0.64 -14.65 23.22
CA ALA A 320 -1.48 -13.48 22.91
C ALA A 320 -0.71 -12.20 22.52
N ASN A 321 0.49 -12.39 21.94
CA ASN A 321 1.29 -11.30 21.38
C ASN A 321 1.38 -11.45 19.85
N LEU A 322 1.60 -10.33 19.15
CA LEU A 322 2.06 -10.34 17.78
C LEU A 322 3.43 -11.04 17.68
N THR A 323 3.54 -12.02 16.80
CA THR A 323 4.81 -12.61 16.36
C THR A 323 4.93 -12.47 14.85
N THR A 324 6.13 -12.14 14.36
CA THR A 324 6.43 -12.20 12.92
C THR A 324 7.37 -13.37 12.62
N VAL A 325 7.16 -14.02 11.48
CA VAL A 325 7.91 -15.19 11.02
C VAL A 325 8.42 -14.92 9.61
N HIS A 326 9.74 -14.92 9.47
CA HIS A 326 10.42 -14.67 8.20
C HIS A 326 10.71 -16.01 7.51
N LEU A 327 10.18 -16.22 6.30
CA LEU A 327 10.19 -17.49 5.57
C LEU A 327 11.17 -17.46 4.39
N THR A 328 12.16 -18.35 4.44
CA THR A 328 13.22 -18.51 3.45
C THR A 328 13.24 -19.97 2.93
N SER A 329 14.42 -20.61 2.84
CA SER A 329 14.55 -22.08 2.79
C SER A 329 14.38 -22.72 4.18
N THR A 330 14.48 -21.93 5.25
CA THR A 330 14.06 -22.25 6.62
C THR A 330 13.18 -21.11 7.14
N TRP A 331 13.02 -20.93 8.46
CA TRP A 331 12.32 -19.79 9.03
C TRP A 331 13.05 -19.23 10.26
N SER A 332 12.86 -17.94 10.53
CA SER A 332 13.19 -17.30 11.81
C SER A 332 11.94 -16.67 12.42
N ILE A 333 11.90 -16.61 13.76
CA ILE A 333 10.71 -16.17 14.51
C ILE A 333 11.10 -14.99 15.39
N ASN A 334 10.39 -13.87 15.24
CA ASN A 334 10.50 -12.67 16.03
C ASN A 334 9.25 -12.51 16.91
N ASN A 335 9.33 -13.01 18.15
CA ASN A 335 8.27 -12.84 19.14
C ASN A 335 8.34 -11.42 19.72
N THR A 336 7.28 -10.63 19.55
CA THR A 336 7.22 -9.28 20.14
C THR A 336 6.63 -9.32 21.56
N THR A 337 6.61 -8.16 22.22
CA THR A 337 5.88 -7.93 23.48
C THR A 337 4.61 -7.09 23.28
N LEU A 338 4.08 -7.04 22.04
CA LEU A 338 2.89 -6.28 21.69
C LEU A 338 1.67 -7.21 21.81
N GLY A 339 0.80 -6.96 22.78
CA GLY A 339 -0.42 -7.73 23.00
C GLY A 339 -1.46 -7.47 21.90
N MET A 340 -2.13 -8.53 21.44
CA MET A 340 -3.26 -8.45 20.50
C MET A 340 -4.59 -8.65 21.24
N ASP A 341 -5.70 -8.17 20.68
CA ASP A 341 -7.02 -8.58 21.17
C ASP A 341 -7.32 -10.04 20.81
N ALA A 342 -8.10 -10.70 21.66
CA ALA A 342 -8.08 -12.14 21.74
C ALA A 342 -8.91 -12.84 20.64
N GLY A 343 -8.22 -13.45 19.67
CA GLY A 343 -8.84 -14.09 18.51
C GLY A 343 -8.75 -13.24 17.23
N THR A 344 -7.84 -12.25 17.22
CA THR A 344 -7.60 -11.38 16.08
C THR A 344 -6.41 -11.84 15.25
N SER A 345 -6.41 -11.44 13.98
CA SER A 345 -5.36 -11.65 13.00
C SER A 345 -4.68 -10.31 12.70
N PRO A 346 -3.33 -10.26 12.61
CA PRO A 346 -2.64 -9.09 12.10
C PRO A 346 -2.83 -8.96 10.58
N SER A 347 -2.68 -7.77 10.04
CA SER A 347 -2.54 -7.55 8.60
C SER A 347 -1.17 -6.95 8.27
N LEU A 348 -0.47 -7.60 7.35
CA LEU A 348 0.79 -7.13 6.79
C LEU A 348 0.51 -6.45 5.45
N ALA A 349 0.83 -5.17 5.36
CA ALA A 349 1.22 -4.57 4.09
C ALA A 349 2.70 -4.90 3.88
N VAL A 350 3.16 -4.94 2.63
CA VAL A 350 4.59 -5.02 2.35
C VAL A 350 5.27 -3.81 3.02
N PRO A 351 6.20 -3.98 3.97
CA PRO A 351 7.14 -2.92 4.23
C PRO A 351 8.07 -2.89 3.04
N TYR A 352 8.07 -1.82 2.25
CA TYR A 352 9.27 -1.44 1.52
C TYR A 352 10.35 -1.04 2.55
N THR A 353 10.95 -2.05 3.20
CA THR A 353 12.38 -1.97 3.50
C THR A 353 13.06 -1.72 2.17
N THR A 354 13.68 -0.55 2.03
CA THR A 354 14.23 -0.09 0.76
C THR A 354 15.44 -0.92 0.33
N ALA A 355 15.19 -2.05 -0.34
CA ALA A 355 15.58 -2.09 -1.74
C ALA A 355 14.82 -0.91 -2.37
N ALA A 356 15.48 0.24 -2.44
CA ALA A 356 14.81 1.51 -2.70
C ALA A 356 13.94 1.38 -3.95
N THR A 357 12.68 1.80 -3.86
CA THR A 357 11.77 1.89 -5.02
C THR A 357 12.56 2.64 -6.07
N SER A 358 13.05 1.89 -7.06
CA SER A 358 14.23 2.33 -7.80
C SER A 358 13.92 3.69 -8.41
N VAL A 359 14.93 4.55 -8.58
CA VAL A 359 14.67 5.90 -9.12
C VAL A 359 13.84 5.78 -10.42
N ALA A 360 14.08 4.73 -11.20
CA ALA A 360 13.26 4.19 -12.28
C ALA A 360 11.79 3.94 -11.92
N GLY A 361 11.51 3.03 -10.99
CA GLY A 361 10.15 2.67 -10.59
C GLY A 361 9.36 3.84 -10.01
N SER A 362 10.02 4.70 -9.23
CA SER A 362 9.42 5.93 -8.68
C SER A 362 9.05 6.91 -9.80
N ILE A 363 9.97 7.17 -10.74
CA ILE A 363 9.71 7.99 -11.93
C ILE A 363 8.56 7.41 -12.77
N ALA A 364 8.54 6.10 -12.99
CA ALA A 364 7.53 5.44 -13.81
C ALA A 364 6.14 5.49 -13.19
N ALA A 365 6.01 5.15 -11.91
CA ALA A 365 4.74 5.22 -11.18
C ALA A 365 4.20 6.66 -11.17
N LEU A 366 5.04 7.63 -10.81
CA LEU A 366 4.63 9.02 -10.72
C LEU A 366 4.29 9.64 -12.08
N ALA A 367 5.01 9.30 -13.15
CA ALA A 367 4.67 9.71 -14.51
C ALA A 367 3.35 9.06 -14.98
N ASN A 368 3.16 7.76 -14.74
CA ASN A 368 1.96 7.02 -15.13
C ASN A 368 0.70 7.52 -14.40
N ALA A 369 0.82 7.94 -13.13
CA ALA A 369 -0.27 8.55 -12.34
C ALA A 369 -0.77 9.91 -12.87
N ASN A 370 -0.16 10.45 -13.93
CA ASN A 370 -0.53 11.72 -14.56
C ASN A 370 -0.99 11.58 -16.02
N ILE A 371 -1.02 10.37 -16.61
CA ILE A 371 -1.54 10.17 -17.97
C ILE A 371 -2.98 10.70 -18.09
N GLY A 372 -3.26 11.43 -19.17
CA GLY A 372 -4.55 12.06 -19.43
C GLY A 372 -4.80 13.36 -18.65
N LYS A 373 -3.92 13.79 -17.75
CA LYS A 373 -4.00 15.13 -17.12
C LYS A 373 -3.43 16.20 -18.04
N GLY A 374 -4.00 17.40 -18.01
CA GLY A 374 -3.47 18.57 -18.72
C GLY A 374 -2.35 19.24 -17.94
N ALA A 375 -1.95 20.46 -18.35
CA ALA A 375 -0.92 21.28 -17.69
C ALA A 375 -1.25 21.70 -16.23
N GLY A 376 -2.28 21.14 -15.61
CA GLY A 376 -2.84 21.53 -14.31
C GLY A 376 -4.16 22.29 -14.45
N THR A 377 -4.50 23.06 -13.43
CA THR A 377 -5.78 23.78 -13.25
C THR A 377 -6.09 24.81 -14.34
N CYS A 378 -5.09 25.27 -15.09
CA CYS A 378 -5.26 26.14 -16.26
C CYS A 378 -5.69 25.38 -17.54
N SER A 379 -5.61 24.05 -17.57
CA SER A 379 -5.90 23.25 -18.75
C SER A 379 -7.39 23.25 -19.10
N GLN A 380 -7.68 23.42 -20.39
CA GLN A 380 -9.00 23.25 -20.99
C GLN A 380 -9.27 21.79 -21.41
N ALA A 381 -8.22 20.97 -21.56
CA ALA A 381 -8.36 19.54 -21.86
C ALA A 381 -8.66 18.72 -20.60
N ASN A 382 -7.94 18.95 -19.50
CA ASN A 382 -8.22 18.33 -18.20
C ASN A 382 -7.64 19.20 -17.06
N SER A 383 -8.49 20.02 -16.43
CA SER A 383 -8.14 20.95 -15.36
C SER A 383 -7.91 20.31 -13.98
N SER A 384 -7.64 19.00 -13.92
CA SER A 384 -7.38 18.29 -12.67
C SER A 384 -6.07 18.71 -12.02
N LEU A 385 -5.98 18.55 -10.70
CA LEU A 385 -4.71 18.62 -9.97
C LEU A 385 -3.76 17.50 -10.44
N ASN A 386 -2.46 17.73 -10.38
CA ASN A 386 -1.45 16.68 -10.60
C ASN A 386 -1.59 15.55 -9.56
N SER A 387 -0.90 14.42 -9.73
CA SER A 387 -1.07 13.25 -8.84
C SER A 387 -0.69 13.48 -7.37
N LEU A 388 0.03 14.57 -7.06
CA LEU A 388 0.38 14.97 -5.69
C LEU A 388 -0.47 16.17 -5.20
N GLY A 389 -1.60 16.45 -5.86
CA GLY A 389 -2.53 17.52 -5.46
C GLY A 389 -2.10 18.95 -5.84
N GLY A 390 -1.01 19.13 -6.58
CA GLY A 390 -0.56 20.44 -7.04
C GLY A 390 -1.38 21.00 -8.21
N SER A 391 -1.43 22.33 -8.31
CA SER A 391 -2.24 23.07 -9.30
C SER A 391 -1.65 23.13 -10.71
N GLU A 392 -0.37 22.79 -10.87
CA GLU A 392 0.40 22.76 -12.12
C GLU A 392 1.60 21.80 -11.97
N PHE A 393 2.35 21.56 -13.05
CA PHE A 393 3.67 20.91 -13.02
C PHE A 393 4.73 22.01 -13.10
N ASN A 394 5.53 22.23 -12.04
CA ASN A 394 6.50 23.33 -11.96
C ASN A 394 5.93 24.71 -12.34
N THR A 395 6.14 25.20 -13.57
CA THR A 395 5.56 26.46 -14.08
C THR A 395 4.62 26.28 -15.27
N SER A 396 4.12 25.06 -15.53
CA SER A 396 3.30 24.73 -16.71
C SER A 396 2.02 25.57 -16.90
N CYS A 397 1.48 26.21 -15.86
CA CYS A 397 0.36 27.15 -15.98
C CYS A 397 0.77 28.63 -15.97
N THR A 398 2.04 28.95 -15.70
CA THR A 398 2.47 30.28 -15.26
C THR A 398 3.76 30.83 -15.89
N GLY A 399 4.65 30.00 -16.46
CA GLY A 399 5.97 30.43 -16.91
C GLY A 399 5.98 31.37 -18.11
N ASN A 400 4.95 31.32 -18.97
CA ASN A 400 4.78 32.24 -20.10
C ASN A 400 4.20 33.59 -19.63
N GLY A 401 4.93 34.30 -18.78
CA GLY A 401 4.57 35.62 -18.26
C GLY A 401 3.28 35.65 -17.42
N GLY A 402 2.96 34.56 -16.70
CA GLY A 402 1.69 34.36 -15.99
C GLY A 402 0.63 33.60 -16.79
N SER A 403 1.02 32.99 -17.92
CA SER A 403 0.19 32.07 -18.74
C SER A 403 0.92 30.74 -18.94
N ALA A 404 0.21 29.73 -19.44
CA ALA A 404 0.79 28.41 -19.71
C ALA A 404 1.89 28.44 -20.80
N GLU A 405 2.94 27.66 -20.59
CA GLU A 405 4.11 27.47 -21.46
C GLU A 405 4.18 26.05 -22.01
N TYR A 406 5.08 25.78 -22.97
CA TYR A 406 5.33 24.42 -23.47
C TYR A 406 5.94 23.53 -22.36
N TRP A 407 5.15 22.61 -21.79
CA TRP A 407 5.37 22.06 -20.46
C TRP A 407 5.91 20.62 -20.40
N CYS A 408 6.43 20.09 -21.51
CA CYS A 408 7.01 18.74 -21.55
C CYS A 408 8.20 18.58 -20.58
N ALA A 409 9.06 19.60 -20.51
CA ALA A 409 10.18 19.63 -19.58
C ALA A 409 9.74 19.84 -18.14
N ASP A 410 8.75 20.70 -17.90
CA ASP A 410 8.15 20.90 -16.58
C ASP A 410 7.58 19.61 -15.99
N PHE A 411 6.83 18.84 -16.79
CA PHE A 411 6.36 17.53 -16.40
C PHE A 411 7.53 16.58 -16.06
N ALA A 412 8.50 16.44 -16.96
CA ALA A 412 9.63 15.53 -16.75
C ALA A 412 10.48 15.91 -15.51
N LEU A 413 10.72 17.22 -15.33
CA LEU A 413 11.43 17.81 -14.20
C LEU A 413 10.66 17.62 -12.89
N TRP A 414 9.35 17.82 -12.91
CA TRP A 414 8.48 17.64 -11.76
C TRP A 414 8.46 16.17 -11.31
N VAL A 415 8.34 15.22 -12.25
CA VAL A 415 8.41 13.79 -11.93
C VAL A 415 9.77 13.44 -11.34
N TRP A 416 10.88 13.85 -11.96
CA TRP A 416 12.23 13.61 -11.46
C TRP A 416 12.43 14.17 -10.04
N ALA A 417 12.08 15.46 -9.81
CA ALA A 417 12.25 16.10 -8.51
C ALA A 417 11.47 15.40 -7.39
N ASN A 418 10.20 15.02 -7.66
CA ASN A 418 9.36 14.33 -6.69
C ASN A 418 9.65 12.81 -6.60
N SER A 419 10.53 12.27 -7.47
CA SER A 419 11.07 10.90 -7.39
C SER A 419 12.46 10.85 -6.71
N GLY A 420 12.92 11.96 -6.11
CA GLY A 420 14.22 12.03 -5.41
C GLY A 420 15.45 12.20 -6.31
N VAL A 421 15.26 12.47 -7.61
CA VAL A 421 16.37 12.74 -8.54
C VAL A 421 17.03 14.08 -8.21
N ASN A 422 18.36 14.17 -8.37
CA ASN A 422 19.04 15.47 -8.38
C ASN A 422 18.65 16.23 -9.67
N THR A 423 17.94 17.35 -9.52
CA THR A 423 17.47 18.16 -10.65
C THR A 423 18.28 19.45 -10.89
N THR A 424 19.45 19.57 -10.25
CA THR A 424 20.33 20.75 -10.35
C THR A 424 20.61 21.16 -11.81
N GLY A 425 20.18 22.37 -12.19
CA GLY A 425 20.41 22.96 -13.51
C GLY A 425 19.35 22.65 -14.57
N LEU A 426 18.33 21.85 -14.26
CA LEU A 426 17.17 21.63 -15.13
C LEU A 426 16.20 22.83 -15.10
N THR A 427 15.44 23.01 -16.18
CA THR A 427 14.48 24.11 -16.39
C THR A 427 13.34 23.68 -17.33
N ALA A 428 12.33 24.54 -17.54
CA ALA A 428 11.29 24.39 -18.56
C ALA A 428 11.81 24.23 -20.01
N ALA A 429 13.09 24.47 -20.28
CA ALA A 429 13.68 24.12 -21.57
C ALA A 429 14.02 22.62 -21.64
N ALA A 430 13.43 21.87 -22.58
CA ALA A 430 13.71 20.44 -22.79
C ALA A 430 15.20 20.13 -23.04
N GLY A 431 15.94 21.05 -23.66
CA GLY A 431 17.40 20.94 -23.85
C GLY A 431 18.21 20.95 -22.55
N SER A 432 17.63 21.41 -21.43
CA SER A 432 18.31 21.46 -20.14
C SER A 432 18.69 20.09 -19.60
N PHE A 433 17.93 19.03 -19.93
CA PHE A 433 18.28 17.64 -19.61
C PHE A 433 19.65 17.23 -20.19
N VAL A 434 20.02 17.76 -21.36
CA VAL A 434 21.32 17.52 -21.99
C VAL A 434 22.40 18.42 -21.37
N THR A 435 22.11 19.71 -21.13
CA THR A 435 23.12 20.66 -20.62
C THR A 435 23.39 20.60 -19.11
N ALA A 436 22.48 20.00 -18.33
CA ALA A 436 22.58 19.90 -16.87
C ALA A 436 23.09 18.54 -16.37
N ALA A 437 23.18 17.52 -17.24
CA ALA A 437 23.56 16.16 -16.84
C ALA A 437 24.87 16.11 -16.02
N SER A 438 25.90 16.87 -16.42
CA SER A 438 27.17 16.94 -15.67
C SER A 438 27.11 17.76 -14.37
N GLN A 439 26.06 18.55 -14.16
CA GLN A 439 25.83 19.36 -12.96
C GLN A 439 25.03 18.60 -11.90
N ASN A 440 24.08 17.78 -12.33
CA ASN A 440 23.27 16.94 -11.44
C ASN A 440 23.83 15.51 -11.26
N GLY A 441 24.74 15.05 -12.12
CA GLY A 441 25.35 13.73 -12.07
C GLY A 441 24.63 12.66 -12.89
N SER A 442 23.74 13.06 -13.82
CA SER A 442 23.10 12.15 -14.78
C SER A 442 24.08 11.73 -15.87
N THR A 443 23.94 10.49 -16.36
CA THR A 443 24.68 10.01 -17.54
C THR A 443 23.97 10.43 -18.82
N LEU A 444 24.73 10.82 -19.83
CA LEU A 444 24.23 11.39 -21.08
C LEU A 444 24.50 10.38 -22.21
N GLU A 445 23.46 9.65 -22.60
CA GLU A 445 23.56 8.43 -23.38
C GLU A 445 23.31 8.71 -24.87
N SER A 446 24.42 8.82 -25.60
CA SER A 446 24.46 9.19 -27.02
C SER A 446 24.76 8.01 -27.96
N SER A 447 24.82 6.78 -27.46
CA SER A 447 25.14 5.62 -28.30
C SER A 447 23.92 5.14 -29.08
N SER A 448 24.08 4.93 -30.39
CA SER A 448 23.09 4.23 -31.22
C SER A 448 22.93 2.74 -30.85
N SER A 449 23.75 2.22 -29.93
CA SER A 449 23.61 0.90 -29.31
C SER A 449 23.15 0.94 -27.85
N TYR A 450 22.76 2.11 -27.32
CA TYR A 450 22.24 2.22 -25.96
C TYR A 450 20.93 1.42 -25.83
N ALA A 451 20.72 0.82 -24.66
CA ALA A 451 19.52 0.06 -24.32
C ALA A 451 18.75 0.86 -23.25
N PRO A 452 17.69 1.60 -23.63
CA PRO A 452 16.99 2.47 -22.69
C PRO A 452 16.36 1.68 -21.56
N GLN A 453 16.41 2.28 -20.37
CA GLN A 453 15.87 1.75 -19.13
C GLN A 453 14.78 2.65 -18.57
N VAL A 454 13.96 2.08 -17.69
CA VAL A 454 12.91 2.83 -16.99
C VAL A 454 13.57 3.95 -16.17
N GLY A 455 12.98 5.16 -16.17
CA GLY A 455 13.52 6.35 -15.52
C GLY A 455 14.31 7.30 -16.41
N ASP A 456 14.84 6.84 -17.55
CA ASP A 456 15.54 7.71 -18.51
C ASP A 456 14.64 8.83 -19.04
N ALA A 457 15.21 10.02 -19.24
CA ALA A 457 14.58 11.05 -20.08
C ALA A 457 14.99 10.85 -21.54
N VAL A 458 14.03 10.90 -22.46
CA VAL A 458 14.24 10.81 -23.91
C VAL A 458 14.17 12.22 -24.48
N VAL A 459 15.28 12.73 -25.01
CA VAL A 459 15.38 14.11 -25.51
C VAL A 459 15.36 14.11 -27.04
N TYR A 460 14.43 14.88 -27.63
CA TYR A 460 14.15 14.87 -29.05
C TYR A 460 14.58 16.15 -29.77
N ASN A 461 15.12 16.01 -30.98
CA ASN A 461 15.57 17.08 -31.86
C ASN A 461 16.60 18.06 -31.25
N TYR A 462 17.45 17.63 -30.31
CA TYR A 462 18.47 18.52 -29.70
C TYR A 462 19.48 19.02 -30.75
N GLY A 463 19.54 20.34 -30.95
CA GLY A 463 20.43 21.01 -31.90
C GLY A 463 20.19 20.68 -33.38
N ILE A 464 19.03 20.09 -33.71
CA ILE A 464 18.62 19.69 -35.07
C ILE A 464 17.16 20.08 -35.34
N ASP A 465 16.68 19.86 -36.56
CA ASP A 465 15.29 20.13 -36.97
C ASP A 465 14.83 21.59 -36.71
N GLY A 466 15.75 22.54 -36.94
CA GLY A 466 15.54 23.97 -36.70
C GLY A 466 15.99 24.47 -35.31
N ASN A 467 16.22 23.58 -34.35
CA ASN A 467 16.72 23.95 -33.02
C ASN A 467 18.18 24.42 -33.06
N GLY A 468 18.48 25.47 -32.30
CA GLY A 468 19.85 25.94 -32.08
C GLY A 468 20.63 25.06 -31.07
N PRO A 469 21.95 25.25 -30.95
CA PRO A 469 22.75 24.56 -29.93
C PRO A 469 22.19 24.80 -28.52
N GLY A 470 21.97 23.74 -27.75
CA GLY A 470 21.35 23.80 -26.42
C GLY A 470 19.83 23.71 -26.39
N VAL A 471 19.15 23.72 -27.55
CA VAL A 471 17.69 23.66 -27.67
C VAL A 471 17.26 22.27 -28.17
N ALA A 472 16.16 21.74 -27.64
CA ALA A 472 15.49 20.52 -28.08
C ALA A 472 13.99 20.78 -28.24
N SER A 473 13.31 20.05 -29.13
CA SER A 473 11.86 20.23 -29.34
C SER A 473 11.02 19.63 -28.23
N HIS A 474 11.51 18.58 -27.56
CA HIS A 474 10.72 17.83 -26.59
C HIS A 474 11.58 16.99 -25.64
N VAL A 475 11.03 16.66 -24.46
CA VAL A 475 11.54 15.63 -23.56
C VAL A 475 10.38 14.81 -22.99
N GLY A 476 10.51 13.48 -23.03
CA GLY A 476 9.60 12.52 -22.38
C GLY A 476 10.36 11.61 -21.41
N LEU A 477 9.63 10.79 -20.64
CA LEU A 477 10.22 9.87 -19.65
C LEU A 477 9.91 8.42 -20.00
N VAL A 478 10.90 7.51 -19.94
CA VAL A 478 10.70 6.07 -20.13
C VAL A 478 10.02 5.49 -18.89
N THR A 479 8.75 5.06 -19.01
CA THR A 479 7.97 4.46 -17.92
C THR A 479 7.83 2.94 -18.04
N GLY A 480 8.28 2.34 -19.13
CA GLY A 480 8.33 0.88 -19.31
C GLY A 480 9.29 0.43 -20.40
N VAL A 481 9.90 -0.74 -20.20
CA VAL A 481 10.64 -1.49 -21.21
C VAL A 481 9.94 -2.83 -21.38
N ASN A 482 9.41 -3.09 -22.58
CA ASN A 482 8.49 -4.19 -22.84
C ASN A 482 9.27 -5.46 -23.26
N ALA A 483 8.64 -6.63 -23.13
CA ALA A 483 9.28 -7.93 -23.40
C ALA A 483 9.67 -8.15 -24.88
N ASP A 484 9.07 -7.42 -25.82
CA ASP A 484 9.48 -7.40 -27.24
C ASP A 484 10.69 -6.48 -27.51
N GLY A 485 11.17 -5.78 -26.48
CA GLY A 485 12.23 -4.79 -26.56
C GLY A 485 11.76 -3.39 -26.96
N SER A 486 10.47 -3.14 -27.15
CA SER A 486 9.92 -1.78 -27.29
C SER A 486 9.98 -1.02 -25.95
N ILE A 487 9.79 0.28 -25.97
CA ILE A 487 9.70 1.12 -24.77
C ILE A 487 8.40 1.93 -24.76
N THR A 488 7.91 2.24 -23.57
CA THR A 488 6.76 3.12 -23.35
C THR A 488 7.28 4.40 -22.71
N THR A 489 6.98 5.56 -23.31
CA THR A 489 7.27 6.86 -22.71
C THR A 489 6.00 7.56 -22.25
N ALA A 490 6.07 8.30 -21.14
CA ALA A 490 5.10 9.30 -20.74
C ALA A 490 5.62 10.68 -21.16
N ASN A 491 4.80 11.43 -21.89
CA ASN A 491 5.20 12.66 -22.56
C ASN A 491 4.21 13.75 -22.13
N GLY A 492 4.66 14.74 -21.36
CA GLY A 492 3.86 15.93 -21.06
C GLY A 492 3.65 16.77 -22.31
N ASP A 493 2.63 17.62 -22.33
CA ASP A 493 2.38 18.53 -23.45
C ASP A 493 2.18 17.84 -24.83
N PHE A 494 1.50 16.70 -24.85
CA PHE A 494 1.14 15.97 -26.07
C PHE A 494 -0.30 16.25 -26.54
N GLY A 495 -0.52 16.20 -27.86
CA GLY A 495 -1.85 16.32 -28.47
C GLY A 495 -2.48 17.72 -28.44
N GLY A 496 -1.70 18.77 -28.15
CA GLY A 496 -2.20 20.16 -28.09
C GLY A 496 -2.81 20.66 -29.40
N GLY A 497 -3.82 21.52 -29.27
CA GLY A 497 -4.52 22.15 -30.37
C GLY A 497 -3.72 23.23 -31.08
N SER A 498 -4.13 23.58 -32.31
CA SER A 498 -3.45 24.59 -33.12
C SER A 498 -3.65 26.02 -32.57
N GLY A 499 -2.55 26.75 -32.39
CA GLY A 499 -2.54 28.12 -31.90
C GLY A 499 -1.13 28.61 -31.61
N GLY A 500 -1.01 29.63 -30.76
CA GLY A 500 0.25 29.93 -30.08
C GLY A 500 0.45 29.02 -28.86
N GLU A 501 1.65 29.07 -28.28
CA GLU A 501 2.11 28.28 -27.13
C GLU A 501 1.04 28.03 -26.04
N THR A 502 0.52 29.08 -25.40
CA THR A 502 -0.50 28.94 -24.35
C THR A 502 -1.76 28.21 -24.81
N ALA A 503 -2.17 28.34 -26.08
CA ALA A 503 -3.33 27.62 -26.61
C ALA A 503 -3.04 26.13 -26.81
N PHE A 504 -1.81 25.78 -27.22
CA PHE A 504 -1.34 24.39 -27.29
C PHE A 504 -1.26 23.79 -25.87
N ALA A 505 -0.53 24.46 -24.97
CA ALA A 505 -0.27 24.02 -23.59
C ALA A 505 -1.54 23.76 -22.77
N VAL A 506 -2.57 24.60 -22.86
CA VAL A 506 -3.82 24.37 -22.12
C VAL A 506 -4.69 23.27 -22.76
N THR A 507 -4.48 22.89 -24.03
CA THR A 507 -5.27 21.86 -24.72
C THR A 507 -4.53 20.53 -24.89
N SER A 508 -3.26 20.46 -24.52
CA SER A 508 -2.45 19.23 -24.46
C SER A 508 -2.64 18.48 -23.13
N THR A 509 -2.18 17.23 -23.11
CA THR A 509 -2.19 16.35 -21.94
C THR A 509 -0.92 15.52 -21.84
N VAL A 510 -0.67 14.88 -20.69
CA VAL A 510 0.35 13.83 -20.59
C VAL A 510 -0.16 12.60 -21.35
N GLN A 511 0.59 12.10 -22.33
CA GLN A 511 0.19 10.95 -23.15
C GLN A 511 1.29 9.89 -23.23
N THR A 512 0.87 8.63 -23.31
CA THR A 512 1.75 7.49 -23.53
C THR A 512 2.11 7.36 -25.01
N ALA A 513 3.38 7.12 -25.32
CA ALA A 513 3.84 6.75 -26.65
C ALA A 513 4.67 5.46 -26.57
N THR A 514 4.28 4.43 -27.32
CA THR A 514 5.09 3.22 -27.47
C THR A 514 6.05 3.39 -28.65
N ILE A 515 7.34 3.26 -28.40
CA ILE A 515 8.41 3.33 -29.40
C ILE A 515 8.89 1.90 -29.66
N SER A 516 8.73 1.44 -30.90
CA SER A 516 9.02 0.04 -31.26
C SER A 516 10.50 -0.33 -31.05
N ALA A 517 10.75 -1.63 -30.84
CA ALA A 517 12.08 -2.17 -30.53
C ALA A 517 13.17 -1.80 -31.57
N SER A 518 12.78 -1.59 -32.83
CA SER A 518 13.67 -1.14 -33.92
C SER A 518 13.86 0.38 -33.99
N GLN A 519 12.93 1.16 -33.44
CA GLN A 519 12.94 2.63 -33.51
C GLN A 519 13.56 3.31 -32.28
N LYS A 520 13.73 2.62 -31.14
CA LYS A 520 14.16 3.24 -29.88
C LYS A 520 15.60 3.80 -29.81
N TYR A 521 16.46 3.50 -30.78
CA TYR A 521 17.88 3.88 -30.71
C TYR A 521 18.13 5.37 -30.99
N VAL A 522 19.20 5.93 -30.42
CA VAL A 522 19.66 7.30 -30.69
C VAL A 522 19.93 7.48 -32.18
N GLY A 523 19.43 8.58 -32.75
CA GLY A 523 19.48 8.91 -34.18
C GLY A 523 18.25 8.48 -34.99
N ASN A 524 17.33 7.69 -34.41
CA ASN A 524 16.08 7.32 -35.07
C ASN A 524 14.97 8.35 -34.86
N THR A 525 13.99 8.38 -35.78
CA THR A 525 12.73 9.13 -35.66
C THR A 525 11.56 8.16 -35.49
N PRO A 526 11.07 7.89 -34.25
CA PRO A 526 9.94 6.99 -34.04
C PRO A 526 8.66 7.51 -34.67
N SER A 527 7.94 6.65 -35.41
CA SER A 527 6.69 7.02 -36.07
C SER A 527 5.53 7.30 -35.10
N SER A 528 5.66 6.92 -33.82
CA SER A 528 4.73 7.24 -32.74
C SER A 528 4.98 8.61 -32.07
N VAL A 529 6.09 9.27 -32.39
CA VAL A 529 6.49 10.57 -31.80
C VAL A 529 6.77 11.64 -32.87
N GLY A 530 7.21 11.24 -34.07
CA GLY A 530 7.50 12.14 -35.20
C GLY A 530 8.81 12.94 -35.08
N MET A 531 9.44 12.96 -33.91
CA MET A 531 10.70 13.67 -33.63
C MET A 531 11.88 12.70 -33.47
N THR A 532 13.10 13.18 -33.72
CA THR A 532 14.31 12.34 -33.72
C THR A 532 14.91 12.24 -32.32
N ILE A 533 15.13 11.02 -31.81
CA ILE A 533 15.79 10.77 -30.52
C ILE A 533 17.24 11.25 -30.64
N SER A 534 17.60 12.30 -29.91
CA SER A 534 18.97 12.85 -29.91
C SER A 534 19.82 12.27 -28.78
N TYR A 535 19.22 12.05 -27.61
CA TYR A 535 19.88 11.47 -26.43
C TYR A 535 18.87 10.74 -25.56
N TYR A 536 19.34 9.75 -24.80
CA TYR A 536 18.76 9.42 -23.50
C TYR A 536 19.56 10.12 -22.40
N VAL A 537 18.92 10.43 -21.28
CA VAL A 537 19.59 10.99 -20.10
C VAL A 537 19.15 10.17 -18.89
N THR A 538 20.11 9.43 -18.33
CA THR A 538 19.91 8.49 -17.22
C THR A 538 20.18 9.21 -15.90
N PRO A 539 19.17 9.49 -15.06
CA PRO A 539 19.34 10.29 -13.85
C PRO A 539 20.27 9.64 -12.81
N SER A 540 20.92 10.49 -12.02
CA SER A 540 21.80 10.06 -10.92
C SER A 540 21.03 9.21 -9.89
N GLY A 541 21.51 8.00 -9.58
CA GLY A 541 20.87 7.10 -8.60
C GLY A 541 20.05 5.97 -9.21
N LEU A 542 20.12 5.80 -10.53
CA LEU A 542 19.83 4.55 -11.24
C LEU A 542 21.00 3.56 -11.19
#